data_AF-A0A822D6E3-F1
#
_entry.id   AF-A0A822D6E3-F1
#
_cell.length_a   1.000
_cell.length_b   1.000
_cell.length_c   1.000
_cell.angle_alpha   90.00
_cell.angle_beta   90.00
_cell.angle_gamma   90.00
#
_symmetry.space_group_name_H-M   'P 1'
#
loop_
_entity.id
_entity.type
_entity.pdbx_description
1 polymer ?
#
loop_
_entity_poly.entity_id
_entity_poly.type
_entity_poly.pdbx_seq_one_letter_code
_entity_poly.pdbx_strand_id
1 'polypeptide(L)' 'IYTYIKSHLFDNKNRASLLHNRNSKIAIVGSGIGGVGATYALLCSGYTNVTIYEARDKLGGNAKTHV' A
#
# COMPACT_ATOMS: atom_id res chain seq x y z
N ILE A 1 7.72 10.26 -18.44
CA ILE A 1 8.19 10.44 -17.03
C ILE A 1 7.69 9.32 -16.12
N TYR A 2 6.37 9.06 -16.01
CA TYR A 2 5.83 7.96 -15.19
C TYR A 2 6.38 6.56 -15.57
N THR A 3 6.60 6.30 -16.85
CA THR A 3 7.11 5.01 -17.35
C THR A 3 8.60 4.79 -17.09
N TYR A 4 9.40 5.85 -16.95
CA TYR A 4 10.87 5.76 -16.87
C TYR A 4 11.37 5.44 -15.45
N ILE A 5 10.64 5.87 -14.42
CA ILE A 5 10.98 5.59 -13.01
C ILE A 5 10.63 4.14 -12.64
N LYS A 6 9.61 3.56 -13.28
CA LYS A 6 9.13 2.21 -12.98
C LYS A 6 10.15 1.14 -13.40
N SER A 7 10.84 1.28 -14.54
CA SER A 7 11.81 0.26 -14.96
C SER A 7 13.08 0.25 -14.09
N HIS A 8 13.50 1.41 -13.57
CA HIS A 8 14.75 1.52 -12.80
C HIS A 8 14.63 1.15 -11.33
N LEU A 9 13.42 1.15 -10.76
CA LEU A 9 13.19 0.74 -9.37
C LEU A 9 12.90 -0.77 -9.20
N PHE A 10 12.55 -1.48 -10.29
CA PHE A 10 12.10 -2.88 -10.23
C PHE A 10 13.13 -3.92 -10.72
N ASP A 11 14.37 -3.53 -11.04
CA ASP A 11 15.37 -4.44 -11.66
C ASP A 11 16.29 -5.19 -10.67
N ASN A 12 15.94 -5.36 -9.40
CA ASN A 12 16.72 -6.23 -8.51
C ASN A 12 16.07 -7.60 -8.32
N LYS A 13 16.25 -8.44 -9.33
CA LYS A 13 15.70 -9.80 -9.48
C LYS A 13 16.29 -10.84 -8.50
N ASN A 14 17.25 -10.49 -7.64
CA ASN A 14 18.04 -11.44 -6.84
C ASN A 14 17.83 -11.40 -5.31
N ARG A 15 16.74 -10.82 -4.80
CA ARG A 15 16.36 -10.89 -3.35
C ARG A 15 15.03 -11.59 -3.07
N ALA A 16 14.42 -12.21 -4.08
CA ALA A 16 13.07 -12.78 -4.00
C ALA A 16 12.97 -14.05 -3.12
N SER A 17 14.09 -14.74 -2.88
CA SER A 17 14.12 -16.07 -2.25
C SER A 17 14.45 -16.09 -0.75
N LEU A 18 14.82 -14.96 -0.14
CA LEU A 18 15.17 -14.86 1.29
C LEU A 18 14.01 -14.28 2.14
N LEU A 19 12.81 -14.86 2.06
CA LEU A 19 11.72 -14.69 3.05
C LEU A 19 10.80 -13.46 2.88
N HIS A 20 10.22 -13.22 1.71
CA HIS A 20 8.99 -12.43 1.64
C HIS A 20 7.79 -13.33 2.00
N ASN A 21 7.49 -13.47 3.29
CA ASN A 21 6.17 -13.97 3.69
C ASN A 21 5.12 -12.92 3.29
N ARG A 22 4.63 -13.02 2.06
CA ARG A 22 3.60 -12.12 1.51
C ARG A 22 2.23 -12.27 2.19
N ASN A 23 2.13 -13.22 3.13
CA ASN A 23 1.01 -13.41 4.04
C ASN A 23 1.27 -12.79 5.44
N SER A 24 2.27 -11.92 5.61
CA SER A 24 2.37 -11.09 6.81
C SER A 24 1.06 -10.34 7.05
N LYS A 25 0.52 -10.41 8.28
CA LYS A 25 -0.64 -9.61 8.70
C LYS A 25 -0.20 -8.18 8.90
N ILE A 26 -0.72 -7.26 8.09
CA ILE A 26 -0.36 -5.85 8.10
C ILE A 26 -1.58 -5.03 8.53
N ALA A 27 -1.44 -4.28 9.61
CA ALA A 27 -2.43 -3.31 10.07
C ALA A 27 -2.00 -1.89 9.66
N ILE A 28 -2.90 -1.15 9.03
CA ILE A 28 -2.74 0.26 8.67
C ILE A 28 -3.75 1.07 9.48
N VAL A 29 -3.28 2.08 10.22
CA VAL A 29 -4.15 2.94 11.04
C VAL A 29 -4.30 4.30 10.36
N GLY A 30 -5.54 4.63 10.02
CA GLY A 30 -5.96 5.82 9.29
C GLY A 30 -6.15 5.57 7.78
N SER A 31 -7.33 5.88 7.26
CA SER A 31 -7.69 5.76 5.84
C SER A 31 -7.69 7.12 5.10
N GLY A 32 -6.71 7.97 5.42
CA GLY A 32 -6.36 9.12 4.60
C GLY A 32 -5.62 8.73 3.31
N ILE A 33 -5.21 9.73 2.52
CA ILE A 33 -4.46 9.51 1.27
C ILE A 33 -3.22 8.63 1.47
N GLY A 34 -2.49 8.82 2.59
CA GLY A 34 -1.32 8.02 2.94
C GLY A 34 -1.67 6.56 3.23
N GLY A 35 -2.69 6.30 4.03
CA GLY A 35 -3.10 4.95 4.39
C GLY A 35 -3.67 4.15 3.21
N VAL A 36 -4.52 4.79 2.40
CA VAL A 36 -5.05 4.19 1.16
C VAL A 36 -3.92 3.93 0.16
N GLY A 37 -3.00 4.90 -0.02
CA GLY A 37 -1.85 4.75 -0.90
C GLY A 37 -0.90 3.63 -0.46
N ALA A 38 -0.64 3.51 0.84
CA ALA A 38 0.15 2.43 1.41
C ALA A 38 -0.51 1.07 1.19
N THR A 39 -1.83 0.98 1.42
CA THR A 39 -2.62 -0.24 1.15
C THR A 39 -2.49 -0.65 -0.31
N TYR A 40 -2.70 0.29 -1.24
CA TYR A 40 -2.56 0.05 -2.68
C TYR A 40 -1.17 -0.46 -3.04
N ALA A 41 -0.12 0.22 -2.56
CA ALA A 41 1.26 -0.18 -2.83
C ALA A 41 1.59 -1.58 -2.29
N LEU A 42 1.09 -1.95 -1.11
CA LEU A 42 1.26 -3.29 -0.54
C LEU A 42 0.52 -4.36 -1.35
N LEU A 43 -0.72 -4.11 -1.74
CA LEU A 43 -1.50 -5.04 -2.57
C LEU A 43 -0.86 -5.21 -3.96
N CYS A 44 -0.43 -4.12 -4.63
CA CYS A 44 0.32 -4.18 -5.89
C CYS A 44 1.67 -4.88 -5.73
N SER A 45 2.29 -4.73 -4.56
CA SER A 45 3.46 -5.48 -4.15
C SER A 45 3.07 -6.85 -3.60
N GLY A 46 1.96 -7.46 -4.01
CA GLY A 46 1.58 -8.84 -3.75
C GLY A 46 1.42 -9.27 -2.29
N TYR A 47 1.28 -8.35 -1.34
CA TYR A 47 0.82 -8.69 0.02
C TYR A 47 -0.68 -8.95 -0.02
N THR A 48 -1.14 -9.98 0.68
CA THR A 48 -2.56 -10.39 0.63
C THR A 48 -3.31 -10.17 1.94
N ASN A 49 -2.59 -9.99 3.06
CA ASN A 49 -3.18 -9.92 4.39
C ASN A 49 -3.03 -8.53 5.00
N VAL A 50 -3.69 -7.55 4.37
CA VAL A 50 -3.64 -6.14 4.74
C VAL A 50 -5.01 -5.69 5.23
N THR A 51 -5.06 -5.04 6.39
CA THR A 51 -6.29 -4.47 6.95
C THR A 51 -6.06 -3.01 7.31
N ILE A 52 -6.98 -2.15 6.88
CA ILE A 52 -6.98 -0.73 7.21
C ILE A 52 -8.08 -0.43 8.25
N TYR A 53 -7.72 0.34 9.28
CA TYR A 53 -8.62 0.78 10.33
C TYR A 53 -8.78 2.30 10.25
N GLU A 54 -10.02 2.79 10.27
CA GLU A 54 -10.35 4.21 10.27
C GLU A 54 -11.32 4.47 11.42
N ALA A 55 -11.09 5.56 12.16
CA ALA A 55 -11.90 5.90 13.33
C ALA A 55 -13.28 6.48 12.94
N ARG A 56 -13.42 7.01 11.73
CA ARG A 56 -14.65 7.61 11.20
C ARG A 56 -15.40 6.62 10.31
N ASP A 57 -16.68 6.90 10.08
CA ASP A 57 -17.53 6.10 9.19
C ASP A 57 -17.20 6.27 7.70
N LYS A 58 -16.27 7.18 7.35
CA LYS A 58 -15.91 7.49 5.97
C LYS A 58 -14.40 7.52 5.78
N LEU A 59 -13.95 6.93 4.67
CA LEU A 59 -12.56 6.99 4.20
C LEU A 59 -12.22 8.39 3.67
N GLY A 60 -10.93 8.64 3.44
CA GLY A 60 -10.42 9.84 2.74
C GLY A 60 -9.59 10.78 3.60
N GLY A 61 -9.58 10.63 4.93
CA GLY A 61 -8.81 11.53 5.81
C GLY A 61 -9.24 12.99 5.64
N ASN A 62 -8.26 13.85 5.35
CA ASN A 62 -8.45 15.26 5.00
C ASN A 62 -8.83 15.49 3.53
N ALA A 63 -8.66 14.50 2.65
CA ALA A 63 -9.12 14.54 1.26
C ALA A 63 -10.60 14.18 1.21
N LYS A 64 -11.44 15.09 1.71
CA LYS A 64 -12.89 14.94 1.77
C LYS A 64 -13.56 16.08 0.99
N THR A 65 -14.50 15.74 0.13
CA THR A 65 -15.45 16.72 -0.42
C THR A 65 -16.53 16.94 0.62
N HIS A 66 -17.09 18.15 0.69
CA HIS A 66 -18.23 18.43 1.57
C HIS A 66 -19.36 17.44 1.27
N VAL A 67 -19.70 16.65 2.29
CA VAL A 67 -20.91 15.83 2.36
C VAL A 67 -21.99 16.60 3.07
#